data_AF-A0A828T1J4-F1
#
_entry.id   AF-A0A828T1J4-F1
#
_cell.length_a   1.000
_cell.length_b   1.000
_cell.length_c   1.000
_cell.angle_alpha   90.00
_cell.angle_beta   90.00
_cell.angle_gamma   90.00
#
_symmetry.space_group_name_H-M   'P 1'
#
loop_
_entity.id
_entity.type
_entity.pdbx_description
1 polymer ?
#
loop_
_entity_poly.entity_id
_entity_poly.type
_entity_poly.pdbx_seq_one_letter_code
_entity_poly.pdbx_strand_id
1 'polypeptide(L)' 'MNVMPITELIDKVTEICKANGVKRLDLFGSFATGTATDTSDVDFVVYRCKLTDYK' A
#
# COMPACT_ATOMS: atom_id res chain seq x y z
N MET A 1 16.59 -6.83 13.62
CA MET A 1 15.27 -6.15 13.68
C MET A 1 14.23 -7.15 13.21
N ASN A 2 13.08 -7.24 13.88
CA ASN A 2 11.98 -8.08 13.39
C ASN A 2 11.20 -7.26 12.35
N VAL A 3 11.64 -7.30 11.10
CA VAL A 3 10.99 -6.59 10.00
C VAL A 3 9.86 -7.47 9.47
N MET A 4 8.66 -6.91 9.39
CA MET A 4 7.51 -7.61 8.81
C MET A 4 7.82 -7.95 7.34
N PRO A 5 7.60 -9.20 6.89
CA PRO A 5 7.74 -9.55 5.49
C PRO A 5 6.89 -8.63 4.60
N ILE A 6 7.42 -8.25 3.44
CA ILE A 6 6.72 -7.34 2.50
C ILE A 6 5.33 -7.88 2.10
N THR A 7 5.20 -9.20 1.99
CA THR A 7 3.93 -9.87 1.69
C THR A 7 2.89 -9.64 2.79
N GLU A 8 3.28 -9.82 4.06
CA GLU A 8 2.41 -9.55 5.21
C GLU A 8 2.02 -8.07 5.30
N LEU A 9 2.94 -7.16 4.95
CA LEU A 9 2.67 -5.73 4.91
C LEU A 9 1.66 -5.36 3.81
N ILE A 10 1.83 -5.91 2.61
CA ILE A 10 0.89 -5.71 1.48
C ILE A 10 -0.50 -6.21 1.85
N ASP A 11 -0.60 -7.38 2.49
CA ASP A 11 -1.88 -7.94 2.92
C ASP A 11 -2.58 -7.02 3.93
N LYS A 12 -1.86 -6.52 4.94
CA LYS A 12 -2.41 -5.59 5.93
C LYS A 12 -2.87 -4.26 5.32
N VAL A 13 -2.07 -3.66 4.44
CA VAL A 13 -2.44 -2.41 3.75
C VAL A 13 -3.67 -2.64 2.85
N THR A 14 -3.75 -3.79 2.19
CA THR A 14 -4.90 -4.19 1.37
C THR A 14 -6.18 -4.28 2.20
N GLU A 15 -6.15 -4.92 3.37
CA GLU A 15 -7.32 -5.01 4.26
C GLU A 15 -7.75 -3.64 4.79
N ILE A 16 -6.80 -2.76 5.15
CA ILE A 16 -7.09 -1.37 5.52
C ILE A 16 -7.78 -0.64 4.37
N CYS A 17 -7.29 -0.79 3.14
CA CYS A 17 -7.86 -0.18 1.94
C CYS A 17 -9.30 -0.64 1.70
N LYS A 18 -9.56 -1.95 1.78
CA LYS A 18 -10.91 -2.53 1.64
C LYS A 18 -11.88 -1.96 2.69
N ALA A 19 -11.46 -1.96 3.96
CA ALA A 19 -12.27 -1.42 5.06
C ALA A 19 -12.60 0.07 4.87
N ASN A 20 -11.76 0.80 4.14
CA ASN A 20 -11.90 2.22 3.85
C ASN A 20 -12.52 2.54 2.49
N GLY A 21 -13.04 1.55 1.76
CA GLY A 21 -13.69 1.76 0.46
C GLY A 21 -12.73 2.23 -0.65
N VAL A 22 -11.42 2.04 -0.46
CA VAL A 22 -10.42 2.27 -1.51
C VAL A 22 -10.72 1.33 -2.68
N LYS A 23 -10.69 1.86 -3.90
CA LYS A 23 -11.04 1.11 -5.11
C LYS A 23 -9.82 0.56 -5.83
N ARG A 24 -8.66 1.20 -5.65
CA ARG A 24 -7.39 0.76 -6.24
C ARG A 24 -6.24 1.13 -5.33
N LEU A 25 -5.31 0.19 -5.19
CA LEU A 25 -4.07 0.31 -4.45
C LEU A 25 -2.96 -0.13 -5.41
N ASP A 26 -1.98 0.74 -5.67
CA ASP A 26 -0.83 0.44 -6.50
C ASP A 26 0.45 0.50 -5.66
N LEU A 27 1.38 -0.44 -5.87
CA LEU A 27 2.74 -0.37 -5.34
C LEU A 27 3.60 0.47 -6.30
N PHE A 28 4.38 1.41 -5.77
CA PHE A 28 5.35 2.16 -6.57
C PHE A 28 6.72 2.22 -5.87
N GLY A 29 7.62 3.02 -6.42
CA GLY A 29 8.94 3.22 -5.82
C GLY A 29 9.83 1.98 -5.87
N SER A 30 10.80 1.94 -4.96
CA SER A 30 11.94 1.00 -5.02
C SER A 30 11.53 -0.48 -4.95
N PHE A 31 10.46 -0.80 -4.22
CA PHE A 31 9.90 -2.15 -4.14
C PHE A 31 9.21 -2.58 -5.43
N ALA A 32 8.58 -1.66 -6.16
CA ALA A 32 7.98 -1.98 -7.46
C ALA A 32 9.04 -2.16 -8.56
N THR A 33 10.17 -1.46 -8.46
CA THR A 33 11.25 -1.49 -9.46
C THR A 33 12.35 -2.51 -9.16
N GLY A 34 12.28 -3.20 -8.01
CA GLY A 34 13.31 -4.17 -7.59
C GLY A 34 14.64 -3.52 -7.18
N THR A 35 14.62 -2.25 -6.78
CA THR A 35 15.81 -1.50 -6.36
C THR A 35 15.80 -1.16 -4.85
N ALA A 36 14.92 -1.81 -4.09
CA ALA A 36 14.82 -1.61 -2.65
C ALA A 36 16.07 -2.12 -1.92
N THR A 37 16.41 -1.46 -0.82
CA THR A 37 17.48 -1.82 0.12
C THR A 37 16.88 -2.15 1.49
N ASP A 38 17.68 -2.70 2.40
CA ASP A 38 17.24 -3.02 3.77
C ASP A 38 16.73 -1.80 4.57
N THR A 39 17.05 -0.59 4.12
CA THR A 39 16.61 0.68 4.72
C THR A 39 15.51 1.38 3.92
N SER A 40 15.05 0.81 2.82
CA SER A 40 14.00 1.40 1.98
C SER A 40 12.63 1.30 2.66
N ASP A 41 11.83 2.35 2.47
CA ASP A 41 10.41 2.37 2.77
C ASP A 41 9.59 1.68 1.66
N VAL A 42 8.27 1.57 1.89
CA VAL A 42 7.32 0.95 0.96
C VAL A 42 6.28 1.97 0.54
N ASP A 43 6.23 2.23 -0.76
CA ASP A 43 5.43 3.28 -1.38
C ASP A 43 4.12 2.74 -1.97
N PHE A 44 2.97 3.29 -1.55
CA PHE A 44 1.65 2.94 -2.10
C PHE A 44 0.90 4.16 -2.63
N VAL A 45 0.27 4.02 -3.80
CA VAL A 45 -0.73 4.98 -4.29
C VAL A 45 -2.12 4.45 -4.00
N VAL A 46 -2.93 5.24 -3.31
CA VAL A 46 -4.29 4.88 -2.88
C VAL A 46 -5.30 5.71 -3.66
N TYR A 47 -6.21 5.06 -4.37
CA TYR A 47 -7.30 5.71 -5.09
C TYR A 47 -8.65 5.36 -4.44
N ARG A 48 -9.34 6.38 -3.91
CA ARG A 48 -10.75 6.27 -3.52
C ARG A 48 -11.67 6.63 -4.70
N CYS A 49 -12.86 6.04 -4.70
CA CYS A 49 -13.95 6.53 -5.55
C CYS A 49 -14.26 7.99 -5.18
N LYS A 50 -14.81 8.73 -6.15
CA LYS A 50 -14.99 10.20 -6.17
C LYS A 50 -15.34 10.83 -4.81
N LEU A 51 -14.89 12.08 -4.63
CA LEU A 51 -15.20 12.98 -3.49
C LEU A 51 -16.68 13.07 -3.08
N THR A 52 -17.61 12.57 -3.90
CA THR A 52 -19.05 12.54 -3.69
C THR A 52 -19.52 11.53 -2.63
N ASP A 53 -18.64 10.69 -2.10
CA ASP A 53 -18.98 9.69 -1.08
C ASP A 53 -18.80 10.19 0.38
N TYR A 54 -18.41 11.45 0.58
CA TYR A 54 -18.54 12.11 1.89
C TYR A 54 -20.00 12.55 2.09
N LYS A 55 -20.78 11.73 2.81
CA LYS A 55 -22.06 12.15 3.39
C LYS A 55 -21.88 12.60 4.83
#